data_AF-A0A5B7BG42-F1
#
_entry.id   AF-A0A5B7BG42-F1
#
_cell.length_a   1.000
_cell.length_b   1.000
_cell.length_c   1.000
_cell.angle_alpha   90.00
_cell.angle_beta   90.00
_cell.angle_gamma   90.00
#
_symmetry.space_group_name_H-M   'P 1'
#
loop_
_entity.id
_entity.type
_entity.pdbx_description
1 polymer ?
#
loop_
_entity_poly.entity_id
_entity_poly.type
_entity_poly.pdbx_seq_one_letter_code
_entity_poly.pdbx_strand_id
1 'polypeptide(L)'
;MIWIHTYLLNGKNFCTMQVPSEGSWVWKKILRLRVAATNLIKHKIGNGNSTSFWMDNWLPCGPLFVISGPLIIQDLNSSTSASVSETLSRQSWNCFLSSRRQTPTAMKRYMDLKRLIPPDIALNSQVHDSIVWLPSSFGVHSAKSAWDSLRYKGPVVNWHHVVWSPKSIPKCSFILWICILKRLPTRDKLQRWGLTNSLNVFPALAALRAKTISSSPALSHPAYGLRYSPLVSWKELPWTGILSFKKL
;
A
#
# COMPACT_ATOMS: atom_id res chain seq x y z
N MET A 1 -1.67 20.43 1.55
CA MET A 1 -2.32 19.31 2.27
C MET A 1 -3.78 19.58 2.67
N ILE A 2 -4.28 20.82 2.65
CA ILE A 2 -5.65 21.18 3.06
C ILE A 2 -6.75 20.45 2.24
N TRP A 3 -6.55 20.28 0.93
CA TRP A 3 -7.56 19.66 0.04
C TRP A 3 -7.92 18.22 0.43
N ILE A 4 -6.95 17.41 0.86
CA ILE A 4 -7.22 16.02 1.28
C ILE A 4 -8.07 16.01 2.55
N HIS A 5 -7.76 16.88 3.51
CA HIS A 5 -8.50 16.98 4.76
C HIS A 5 -9.94 17.48 4.55
N THR A 6 -10.14 18.43 3.64
CA THR A 6 -11.47 19.00 3.37
C THR A 6 -12.32 18.10 2.48
N TYR A 7 -11.79 17.56 1.38
CA TYR A 7 -12.59 16.85 0.38
C TYR A 7 -12.57 15.33 0.54
N LEU A 8 -11.41 14.73 0.86
CA LEU A 8 -11.29 13.27 0.92
C LEU A 8 -11.60 12.71 2.32
N LEU A 9 -11.14 13.39 3.36
CA LEU A 9 -11.37 12.99 4.75
C LEU A 9 -12.67 13.58 5.30
N ASN A 10 -13.02 14.81 4.90
CA ASN A 10 -14.25 15.50 5.32
C ASN A 10 -14.48 15.42 6.84
N GLY A 11 -13.46 15.80 7.62
CA GLY A 11 -13.48 15.74 9.08
C GLY A 11 -13.40 14.35 9.71
N LYS A 12 -13.34 13.27 8.92
CA LYS A 12 -13.14 11.91 9.42
C LYS A 12 -11.65 11.63 9.64
N ASN A 13 -11.34 10.83 10.65
CA ASN A 13 -9.97 10.38 10.90
C ASN A 13 -9.55 9.36 9.81
N PHE A 14 -8.35 9.55 9.27
CA PHE A 14 -7.78 8.69 8.22
C PHE A 14 -7.74 7.20 8.60
N CYS A 15 -7.45 6.92 9.87
CA CYS A 15 -7.32 5.55 10.39
C CYS A 15 -8.67 4.83 10.47
N THR A 16 -9.77 5.54 10.70
CA THR A 16 -11.09 4.94 10.98
C THR A 16 -12.08 5.03 9.84
N MET A 17 -11.82 5.89 8.86
CA MET A 17 -12.73 6.09 7.75
C MET A 17 -12.96 4.78 6.98
N GLN A 18 -14.22 4.41 6.75
CA GLN A 18 -14.51 3.28 5.87
C GLN A 18 -14.05 3.58 4.44
N VAL A 19 -13.63 2.56 3.69
CA VAL A 19 -13.22 2.76 2.30
C VAL A 19 -14.48 3.12 1.50
N PRO A 20 -14.58 4.35 0.96
CA PRO A 20 -15.81 4.78 0.29
C PRO A 20 -16.01 4.00 -1.01
N SER A 21 -17.28 3.79 -1.40
CA SER A 21 -17.64 3.23 -2.71
C SER A 21 -17.24 4.17 -3.83
N GLU A 22 -17.40 5.47 -3.60
CA GLU A 22 -17.01 6.55 -4.51
C GLU A 22 -15.57 7.00 -4.24
N GLY A 23 -14.78 7.16 -5.30
CA GLY A 23 -13.41 7.67 -5.20
C GLY A 23 -12.41 6.93 -6.09
N SER A 24 -11.25 7.56 -6.29
CA SER A 24 -10.21 7.02 -7.15
C SER A 24 -9.66 5.69 -6.64
N TRP A 25 -9.26 4.82 -7.56
CA TRP A 25 -8.61 3.54 -7.24
C TRP A 25 -7.38 3.74 -6.34
N VAL A 26 -6.63 4.81 -6.57
CA VAL A 26 -5.45 5.18 -5.78
C VAL A 26 -5.85 5.49 -4.34
N TRP A 27 -6.88 6.31 -4.12
CA TRP A 27 -7.34 6.65 -2.76
C TRP A 27 -7.82 5.42 -1.99
N LYS A 28 -8.62 4.58 -2.63
CA LYS A 28 -9.07 3.30 -2.04
C LYS A 28 -7.88 2.41 -1.68
N LYS A 29 -6.84 2.38 -2.52
CA LYS A 29 -5.62 1.61 -2.25
C LYS A 29 -4.83 2.19 -1.07
N ILE A 30 -4.69 3.52 -0.97
CA ILE A 30 -4.06 4.20 0.17
C ILE A 30 -4.80 3.85 1.47
N LEU A 31 -6.13 3.94 1.48
CA LEU A 31 -6.94 3.59 2.65
C LEU A 31 -6.80 2.12 3.04
N ARG A 32 -6.67 1.19 2.08
CA ARG A 32 -6.40 -0.22 2.39
C ARG A 32 -4.99 -0.45 2.96
N LEU A 33 -4.00 0.31 2.49
CA LEU A 33 -2.63 0.22 2.96
C LEU A 33 -2.42 0.82 4.36
N ARG A 34 -3.37 1.62 4.87
CA ARG A 34 -3.26 2.25 6.19
C ARG A 34 -3.00 1.25 7.30
N VAL A 35 -3.60 0.07 7.25
CA VAL A 35 -3.45 -0.98 8.29
C VAL A 35 -2.00 -1.49 8.35
N ALA A 36 -1.34 -1.59 7.20
CA ALA A 36 0.08 -1.90 7.16
C ALA A 36 0.92 -0.72 7.66
N ALA A 37 0.54 0.52 7.30
CA ALA A 37 1.27 1.72 7.70
C ALA A 37 1.17 2.03 9.21
N THR A 38 0.03 1.76 9.86
CA THR A 38 -0.15 1.99 11.30
C THR A 38 0.83 1.20 12.17
N ASN A 39 1.28 0.05 11.68
CA ASN A 39 2.27 -0.77 12.39
C ASN A 39 3.70 -0.25 12.20
N LEU A 40 3.93 0.65 11.23
CA LEU A 40 5.24 1.25 10.94
C LEU A 40 5.38 2.64 11.58
N ILE A 41 4.27 3.21 12.05
CA ILE A 41 4.18 4.57 12.59
C ILE A 41 3.84 4.47 14.07
N LYS A 42 4.62 5.13 14.92
CA LYS A 42 4.38 5.22 16.36
C LYS A 42 4.30 6.67 16.81
N HIS A 43 3.34 6.99 17.66
CA HIS A 43 3.18 8.31 18.25
C HIS A 43 3.91 8.35 19.59
N LYS A 44 4.88 9.24 19.72
CA LYS A 44 5.57 9.54 20.97
C LYS A 44 4.86 10.72 21.63
N ILE A 45 4.27 10.45 22.78
CA ILE A 45 3.51 11.45 23.55
C ILE A 45 4.46 12.48 24.15
N GLY A 46 4.12 13.75 23.96
CA GLY A 46 4.64 14.89 24.69
C GLY A 46 3.52 15.53 25.50
N ASN A 47 2.83 16.51 24.90
CA ASN A 47 1.73 17.24 25.53
C ASN A 47 0.37 16.53 25.38
N GLY A 48 0.24 15.58 24.46
CA GLY A 48 -0.95 14.77 24.23
C GLY A 48 -2.03 15.42 23.36
N ASN A 49 -1.82 16.65 22.87
CA ASN A 49 -2.85 17.41 22.17
C ASN A 49 -3.07 16.96 20.72
N SER A 50 -2.02 16.44 20.08
CA SER A 50 -2.05 16.08 18.66
C SER A 50 -2.21 14.59 18.40
N THR A 51 -2.13 13.79 19.47
CA THR A 51 -2.29 12.34 19.42
C THR A 51 -3.70 11.96 19.85
N SER A 52 -4.40 11.20 19.03
CA SER A 52 -5.71 10.63 19.36
C SER A 52 -5.54 9.50 20.37
N PHE A 53 -6.31 9.56 21.46
CA PHE A 53 -6.28 8.53 22.51
C PHE A 53 -6.68 7.15 21.98
N TRP A 54 -7.70 7.10 21.13
CA TRP A 54 -8.26 5.84 20.63
C TRP A 54 -7.58 5.32 19.37
N MET A 55 -7.21 6.22 18.45
CA MET A 55 -6.90 5.86 17.07
C MET A 55 -5.43 5.77 16.74
N ASP A 56 -4.59 6.48 17.47
CA ASP A 56 -3.17 6.54 17.17
C ASP A 56 -2.40 5.44 17.90
N ASN A 57 -1.31 4.99 17.28
CA ASN A 57 -0.45 3.95 17.83
C ASN A 57 0.58 4.56 18.79
N TRP A 58 0.15 4.88 20.01
CA TRP A 58 1.03 5.45 21.05
C TRP A 58 1.40 4.46 22.16
N LEU A 59 0.73 3.31 22.25
CA LEU A 59 1.04 2.23 23.19
C LEU A 59 1.78 1.08 22.51
N PRO A 60 2.54 0.25 23.26
CA PRO A 60 3.17 -0.96 22.71
C PRO A 60 2.18 -1.96 22.11
N CYS A 61 0.96 -2.01 22.63
CA CYS A 61 -0.09 -2.93 22.15
C CYS A 61 -0.78 -2.48 20.86
N GLY A 62 -0.48 -1.27 20.35
CA GLY A 62 -1.18 -0.68 19.20
C GLY A 62 -2.30 0.29 19.60
N PRO A 63 -3.09 0.75 18.61
CA PRO A 63 -4.22 1.65 18.86
C PRO A 63 -5.30 1.01 19.75
N LEU A 64 -5.74 1.73 20.78
CA LEU A 64 -6.72 1.24 21.75
C LEU A 64 -8.06 0.85 21.11
N PHE A 65 -8.48 1.55 20.06
CA PHE A 65 -9.72 1.23 19.34
C PHE A 65 -9.72 -0.18 18.74
N VAL A 66 -8.56 -0.65 18.24
CA VAL A 66 -8.43 -1.98 17.63
C VAL A 66 -8.56 -3.08 18.69
N ILE A 67 -8.09 -2.82 19.90
CA ILE A 67 -8.06 -3.80 20.99
C ILE A 67 -9.39 -3.83 21.75
N SER A 68 -9.91 -2.66 22.12
CA SER A 68 -11.05 -2.54 23.02
C SER A 68 -12.41 -2.39 22.30
N GLY A 69 -12.38 -2.10 21.00
CA GLY A 69 -13.58 -1.95 20.18
C GLY A 69 -14.38 -0.66 20.46
N PRO A 70 -15.53 -0.46 19.81
CA PRO A 70 -16.28 0.80 19.87
C PRO A 70 -17.08 0.99 21.17
N LEU A 71 -17.43 -0.08 21.89
CA LEU A 71 -18.30 -0.01 23.06
C LEU A 71 -17.64 0.73 24.24
N ILE A 72 -16.32 0.58 24.41
CA ILE A 72 -15.59 1.21 25.52
C ILE A 72 -15.64 2.74 25.45
N ILE A 73 -15.70 3.30 24.24
CA ILE A 73 -15.82 4.75 24.03
C ILE A 73 -17.14 5.25 24.61
N GLN A 74 -18.23 4.51 24.36
CA GLN A 74 -19.55 4.82 24.91
C GLN A 74 -19.63 4.59 26.43
N ASP A 75 -18.98 3.54 26.92
CA ASP A 75 -18.94 3.20 28.35
C ASP A 75 -18.25 4.30 29.17
N LEU A 76 -17.22 4.92 28.61
CA LEU A 76 -16.42 6.00 29.23
C LEU A 76 -16.93 7.41 28.92
N ASN A 77 -18.05 7.54 28.20
CA ASN A 77 -18.56 8.82 27.72
C ASN A 77 -17.49 9.66 26.99
N SER A 78 -16.60 9.00 26.24
CA SER A 78 -15.51 9.61 25.49
C SER A 78 -15.92 9.84 24.03
N SER A 79 -15.13 10.65 23.32
CA SER A 79 -15.28 10.84 21.87
C SER A 79 -14.26 10.01 21.10
N THR A 80 -14.64 9.54 19.93
CA THR A 80 -13.74 8.96 18.90
C THR A 80 -12.59 9.91 18.54
N SER A 81 -12.80 11.22 18.66
CA SER A 81 -11.82 12.27 18.39
C SER A 81 -11.05 12.73 19.63
N ALA A 82 -11.24 12.12 20.79
CA ALA A 82 -10.60 12.55 22.03
C ALA A 82 -9.08 12.47 21.92
N SER A 83 -8.41 13.54 22.35
CA SER A 83 -6.96 13.62 22.44
C SER A 83 -6.44 12.95 23.72
N VAL A 84 -5.16 12.57 23.73
CA VAL A 84 -4.52 11.98 24.92
C VAL A 84 -4.53 12.96 26.10
N SER A 85 -4.35 14.26 25.84
CA SER A 85 -4.40 15.32 26.86
C SER A 85 -5.78 15.54 27.49
N GLU A 86 -6.85 15.25 26.75
CA GLU A 86 -8.22 15.34 27.27
C GLU A 86 -8.53 14.16 28.21
N THR A 87 -8.08 12.95 27.84
CA THR A 87 -8.42 11.71 28.54
C THR A 87 -7.47 11.39 29.70
N LEU A 88 -6.22 11.81 29.60
CA LEU A 88 -5.21 11.67 30.64
C LEU A 88 -4.75 13.06 31.09
N SER A 89 -4.84 13.36 32.39
CA SER A 89 -4.18 14.51 32.99
C SER A 89 -3.00 14.05 33.85
N ARG A 90 -2.14 15.01 34.24
CA ARG A 90 -0.77 14.84 34.82
C ARG A 90 -0.56 13.77 35.90
N GLN A 91 -1.61 13.16 36.43
CA GLN A 91 -1.58 12.00 37.33
C GLN A 91 -2.91 11.23 37.42
N SER A 92 -3.93 11.60 36.64
CA SER A 92 -5.24 10.98 36.75
C SER A 92 -5.89 10.75 35.40
N TRP A 93 -6.56 9.62 35.31
CA TRP A 93 -7.47 9.32 34.22
C TRP A 93 -8.71 10.19 34.35
N ASN A 94 -9.00 10.99 33.32
CA ASN A 94 -10.20 11.82 33.27
C ASN A 94 -11.40 11.05 32.70
N CYS A 95 -11.17 9.86 32.14
CA CYS A 95 -12.23 8.98 31.66
C CYS A 95 -12.79 8.13 32.80
N PHE A 96 -14.05 8.35 33.14
CA PHE A 96 -14.77 7.60 34.14
C PHE A 96 -15.88 6.78 33.49
N LEU A 97 -16.19 5.62 34.05
CA LEU A 97 -17.41 4.91 33.68
C LEU A 97 -18.61 5.81 33.98
N SER A 98 -19.47 5.99 32.98
CA SER A 98 -20.73 6.70 33.21
C SER A 98 -21.51 6.00 34.32
N SER A 99 -22.05 6.74 35.30
CA SER A 99 -22.87 6.15 36.38
C SER A 99 -24.02 5.29 35.86
N ARG A 100 -24.52 5.56 34.65
CA ARG A 100 -25.58 4.79 33.98
C ARG A 100 -25.09 3.46 33.38
N ARG A 101 -23.78 3.24 33.26
CA ARG A 101 -23.15 2.10 32.57
C ARG A 101 -22.23 1.28 33.47
N GLN A 102 -22.48 1.25 34.78
CA GLN A 102 -21.75 0.40 35.74
C GLN A 102 -22.18 -1.08 35.66
N THR A 103 -22.26 -1.64 34.47
CA THR A 103 -22.54 -3.07 34.29
C THR A 103 -21.26 -3.88 34.53
N PRO A 104 -21.36 -5.16 34.95
CA PRO A 104 -20.18 -6.01 35.14
C PRO A 104 -19.30 -6.12 33.88
N THR A 105 -19.91 -6.10 32.70
CA THR A 105 -19.21 -6.16 31.41
C THR A 105 -18.48 -4.86 31.09
N ALA A 106 -19.08 -3.70 31.31
CA ALA A 106 -18.42 -2.40 31.12
C ALA A 106 -17.28 -2.21 32.14
N MET A 107 -17.49 -2.62 33.40
CA MET A 107 -16.46 -2.60 34.43
C MET A 107 -15.26 -3.46 34.05
N LYS A 108 -15.50 -4.66 33.50
CA LYS A 108 -14.44 -5.53 32.98
C LYS A 108 -13.64 -4.84 31.87
N ARG A 109 -14.30 -4.27 30.86
CA ARG A 109 -13.61 -3.58 29.75
C ARG A 109 -12.79 -2.39 30.26
N TYR A 110 -13.32 -1.62 31.21
CA TYR A 110 -12.60 -0.50 31.82
C TYR A 110 -11.35 -0.97 32.56
N MET A 111 -11.45 -2.02 33.37
CA MET A 111 -10.31 -2.60 34.08
C MET A 111 -9.25 -3.16 33.12
N ASP A 112 -9.68 -3.85 32.07
CA ASP A 112 -8.79 -4.37 31.04
C ASP A 112 -8.05 -3.23 30.31
N LEU A 113 -8.77 -2.17 29.95
CA LEU A 113 -8.19 -0.97 29.34
C LEU A 113 -7.20 -0.27 30.30
N LYS A 114 -7.54 -0.14 31.59
CA LYS A 114 -6.65 0.47 32.59
C LYS A 114 -5.32 -0.29 32.75
N ARG A 115 -5.33 -1.61 32.55
CA ARG A 115 -4.12 -2.44 32.58
C ARG A 115 -3.21 -2.25 31.35
N LEU A 116 -3.76 -1.82 30.22
CA LEU A 116 -2.98 -1.60 28.99
C LEU A 116 -2.17 -0.31 29.01
N ILE A 117 -2.58 0.67 29.83
CA ILE A 117 -1.93 1.98 29.91
C ILE A 117 -0.96 1.99 31.09
N PRO A 118 0.34 2.23 30.85
CA PRO A 118 1.32 2.38 31.92
C PRO A 118 0.93 3.48 32.92
N PRO A 119 1.11 3.25 34.24
CA PRO A 119 0.79 4.24 35.26
C PRO A 119 1.70 5.47 35.21
N ASP A 120 2.91 5.33 34.65
CA ASP A 120 3.95 6.36 34.65
C ASP A 120 3.89 7.31 33.45
N ILE A 121 2.78 7.32 32.70
CA ILE A 121 2.62 8.26 31.57
C ILE A 121 2.41 9.67 32.13
N ALA A 122 3.48 10.46 32.13
CA ALA A 122 3.45 11.88 32.45
C ALA A 122 3.43 12.73 31.17
N LEU A 123 2.37 13.53 31.00
CA LEU A 123 2.30 14.49 29.91
C LEU A 123 3.20 15.70 30.20
N ASN A 124 4.06 16.03 29.25
CA ASN A 124 4.91 17.21 29.32
C ASN A 124 4.33 18.30 28.42
N SER A 125 3.74 19.33 29.05
CA SER A 125 3.12 20.46 28.33
C SER A 125 4.10 21.28 27.47
N GLN A 126 5.41 21.17 27.71
CA GLN A 126 6.45 21.88 26.97
C GLN A 126 6.93 21.12 25.72
N VAL A 127 6.61 19.84 25.59
CA VAL A 127 7.08 18.98 24.50
C VAL A 127 5.91 18.65 23.60
N HIS A 128 6.01 18.94 22.31
CA HIS A 128 4.99 18.52 21.35
C HIS A 128 5.04 17.01 21.12
N ASP A 129 3.89 16.40 20.83
CA ASP A 129 3.89 15.01 20.36
C ASP A 129 4.67 14.90 19.05
N SER A 130 5.28 13.73 18.84
CA SER A 130 6.08 13.47 17.65
C SER A 130 5.74 12.10 17.07
N ILE A 131 5.82 12.01 15.74
CA ILE A 131 5.57 10.77 15.02
C ILE A 131 6.92 10.14 14.67
N VAL A 132 7.09 8.89 15.05
CA VAL A 132 8.30 8.10 14.86
C VAL A 132 8.04 7.02 13.81
N TRP A 133 8.88 6.97 12.79
CA TRP A 133 8.88 5.92 11.79
C TRP A 133 9.73 4.73 12.27
N LEU A 134 9.08 3.64 12.68
CA LEU A 134 9.72 2.48 13.31
C LEU A 134 10.76 1.75 12.44
N PRO A 135 10.58 1.61 11.11
CA PRO A 135 11.57 0.93 10.27
C PRO A 135 12.92 1.66 10.12
N SER A 136 13.02 2.90 10.57
CA SER A 136 14.26 3.67 10.57
C SER A 136 14.78 3.79 12.01
N SER A 137 16.05 3.49 12.24
CA SER A 137 16.70 3.64 13.56
C SER A 137 16.66 5.08 14.06
N PHE A 138 16.65 6.06 13.15
CA PHE A 138 16.56 7.48 13.47
C PHE A 138 15.12 7.99 13.64
N GLY A 139 14.11 7.13 13.45
CA GLY A 139 12.71 7.52 13.50
C GLY A 139 12.24 8.39 12.33
N VAL A 140 13.10 8.64 11.34
CA VAL A 140 12.81 9.51 10.19
C VAL A 140 12.21 8.69 9.04
N HIS A 141 11.09 9.18 8.53
CA HIS A 141 10.46 8.62 7.34
C HIS A 141 11.25 8.95 6.07
N SER A 142 11.43 7.95 5.20
CA SER A 142 11.89 8.16 3.82
C SER A 142 11.09 7.28 2.86
N ALA A 143 10.88 7.76 1.63
CA ALA A 143 10.16 7.00 0.61
C ALA A 143 10.82 5.62 0.34
N LYS A 144 12.15 5.56 0.41
CA LYS A 144 12.92 4.31 0.29
C LYS A 144 12.60 3.34 1.43
N SER A 145 12.64 3.83 2.68
CA SER A 145 12.34 2.99 3.85
C SER A 145 10.88 2.51 3.82
N ALA A 146 9.93 3.39 3.52
CA ALA A 146 8.52 3.02 3.36
C ALA A 146 8.32 1.95 2.28
N TRP A 147 8.94 2.12 1.12
CA TRP A 147 8.89 1.13 0.05
C TRP A 147 9.51 -0.21 0.46
N ASP A 148 10.67 -0.18 1.11
CA ASP A 148 11.37 -1.38 1.58
C ASP A 148 10.61 -2.14 2.66
N SER A 149 9.84 -1.45 3.51
CA SER A 149 9.02 -2.05 4.56
C SER A 149 7.71 -2.64 4.02
N LEU A 150 7.12 -2.04 2.99
CA LEU A 150 5.85 -2.49 2.42
C LEU A 150 6.00 -3.56 1.34
N ARG A 151 7.15 -3.59 0.65
CA ARG A 151 7.35 -4.52 -0.46
C ARG A 151 7.75 -5.90 0.04
N TYR A 152 7.27 -6.92 -0.66
CA TYR A 152 7.87 -8.23 -0.59
C TYR A 152 9.22 -8.23 -1.31
N LYS A 153 10.29 -8.65 -0.62
CA LYS A 153 11.62 -8.82 -1.22
C LYS A 153 11.79 -10.28 -1.62
N GLY A 154 11.63 -10.55 -2.92
CA GLY A 154 12.00 -11.85 -3.49
C GLY A 154 13.52 -12.04 -3.56
N PRO A 155 13.99 -13.27 -3.80
CA PRO A 155 15.40 -13.54 -4.01
C PRO A 155 15.93 -12.75 -5.21
N VAL A 156 17.18 -12.28 -5.11
CA VAL A 156 17.85 -11.63 -6.23
C VAL A 156 18.07 -12.67 -7.32
N VAL A 157 17.49 -12.42 -8.48
CA VAL A 157 17.65 -13.31 -9.64
C VAL A 157 18.85 -12.89 -10.47
N ASN A 158 19.65 -13.87 -10.91
CA ASN A 158 20.90 -13.59 -11.62
C ASN A 158 20.68 -12.80 -12.91
N TRP A 159 19.53 -12.96 -13.57
CA TRP A 159 19.19 -12.29 -14.83
C TRP A 159 18.64 -10.87 -14.69
N HIS A 160 18.48 -10.32 -13.47
CA HIS A 160 17.83 -9.02 -13.28
C HIS A 160 18.51 -7.88 -14.06
N HIS A 161 19.85 -7.93 -14.17
CA HIS A 161 20.65 -6.93 -14.88
C HIS A 161 20.44 -6.95 -16.40
N VAL A 162 20.04 -8.09 -16.98
CA VAL A 162 19.69 -8.21 -18.40
C VAL A 162 18.40 -7.45 -18.69
N VAL A 163 17.46 -7.49 -17.74
CA VAL A 163 16.14 -6.86 -17.87
C VAL A 163 16.19 -5.37 -17.52
N TRP A 164 16.84 -5.03 -16.41
CA TRP A 164 16.81 -3.70 -15.81
C TRP A 164 18.20 -3.05 -15.84
N SER A 165 18.68 -2.74 -17.04
CA SER A 165 19.95 -2.02 -17.22
C SER A 165 19.73 -0.50 -17.34
N PRO A 166 20.72 0.34 -16.99
CA PRO A 166 20.54 1.80 -16.99
C PRO A 166 20.15 2.40 -18.34
N LYS A 167 20.53 1.75 -19.45
CA LYS A 167 20.22 2.16 -20.83
C LYS A 167 19.01 1.42 -21.43
N SER A 168 18.28 0.65 -20.63
CA SER A 168 17.18 -0.16 -21.16
C SER A 168 15.94 0.70 -21.44
N ILE A 169 15.28 0.42 -22.56
CA ILE A 169 14.00 1.04 -22.89
C ILE A 169 12.93 0.35 -22.02
N PRO A 170 12.17 1.07 -21.16
CA PRO A 170 11.25 0.46 -20.21
C PRO A 170 10.23 -0.50 -20.85
N LYS A 171 9.74 -0.17 -22.05
CA LYS A 171 8.83 -1.03 -22.82
C LYS A 171 9.49 -2.37 -23.18
N CYS A 172 10.72 -2.34 -23.67
CA CYS A 172 11.47 -3.54 -24.05
C CYS A 172 11.83 -4.37 -22.81
N SER A 173 12.28 -3.72 -21.73
CA SER A 173 12.55 -4.39 -20.44
C SER A 173 11.33 -5.11 -19.90
N PHE A 174 10.16 -4.47 -19.93
CA PHE A 174 8.92 -5.06 -19.47
C PHE A 174 8.52 -6.30 -20.29
N ILE A 175 8.62 -6.22 -21.63
CA ILE A 175 8.35 -7.36 -22.51
C ILE A 175 9.34 -8.50 -22.22
N LEU A 176 10.64 -8.20 -22.13
CA LEU A 176 11.68 -9.18 -21.84
C LEU A 176 11.47 -9.86 -20.48
N TRP A 177 11.09 -9.10 -19.45
CA TRP A 177 10.75 -9.61 -18.14
C TRP A 177 9.62 -10.65 -18.21
N ILE A 178 8.53 -10.34 -18.91
CA ILE A 178 7.39 -11.25 -19.10
C ILE A 178 7.79 -12.49 -19.92
N CYS A 179 8.68 -12.32 -20.90
CA CYS A 179 9.23 -13.43 -21.68
C CYS A 179 10.03 -14.40 -20.80
N ILE A 180 10.95 -13.91 -19.97
CA ILE A 180 11.75 -14.72 -19.05
C ILE A 180 10.84 -15.47 -18.06
N LEU A 181 9.82 -14.80 -17.54
CA LEU A 181 8.81 -15.42 -16.68
C LEU A 181 7.90 -16.43 -17.40
N LYS A 182 8.06 -16.62 -18.71
CA LYS A 182 7.21 -17.44 -19.57
C LYS A 182 5.73 -17.06 -19.39
N ARG A 183 5.43 -15.78 -19.22
CA ARG A 183 4.05 -15.26 -19.11
C ARG A 183 3.53 -14.65 -20.42
N LEU A 184 4.37 -14.59 -21.46
CA LEU A 184 3.93 -14.21 -22.78
C LEU A 184 3.15 -15.38 -23.45
N PRO A 185 1.94 -15.13 -23.99
CA PRO A 185 1.21 -16.11 -24.80
C PRO A 185 1.88 -16.23 -26.17
N THR A 186 2.92 -17.06 -26.25
CA THR A 186 3.57 -17.41 -27.51
C THR A 186 2.72 -18.39 -28.30
N ARG A 187 2.90 -18.44 -29.62
CA ARG A 187 2.19 -19.36 -30.52
C ARG A 187 2.25 -20.81 -30.01
N ASP A 188 3.42 -21.25 -29.56
CA ASP A 188 3.61 -22.61 -29.04
C ASP A 188 2.78 -22.88 -27.76
N LYS A 189 2.58 -21.88 -26.90
CA LYS A 189 1.74 -22.04 -25.70
C LYS A 189 0.26 -22.05 -26.05
N LEU A 190 -0.16 -21.18 -26.96
CA LEU A 190 -1.54 -21.16 -27.44
C LEU A 190 -1.90 -22.47 -28.16
N GLN A 191 -0.96 -23.04 -28.91
CA GLN A 191 -1.06 -24.39 -29.49
C GLN A 191 -1.23 -25.46 -28.42
N ARG A 192 -0.41 -25.46 -27.37
CA ARG A 192 -0.54 -26.41 -26.25
C ARG A 192 -1.83 -26.25 -25.47
N TRP A 193 -2.40 -25.05 -25.43
CA TRP A 193 -3.70 -24.78 -24.81
C TRP A 193 -4.88 -25.11 -25.72
N GLY A 194 -4.65 -25.60 -26.95
CA GLY A 194 -5.71 -25.95 -27.90
C GLY A 194 -6.40 -24.74 -28.54
N LEU A 195 -5.84 -23.53 -28.41
CA LEU A 195 -6.45 -22.27 -28.84
C LEU A 195 -6.11 -21.86 -30.29
N THR A 196 -5.26 -22.60 -30.99
CA THR A 196 -4.81 -22.27 -32.36
C THR A 196 -5.20 -23.36 -33.36
N ASN A 197 -6.50 -23.60 -33.51
CA ASN A 197 -7.02 -24.36 -34.65
C ASN A 197 -7.62 -23.46 -35.74
N SER A 198 -7.51 -22.13 -35.63
CA SER A 198 -7.91 -21.22 -36.71
C SER A 198 -6.83 -20.18 -36.99
N LEU A 199 -6.65 -19.94 -38.28
CA LEU A 199 -5.60 -19.16 -38.91
C LEU A 199 -5.52 -17.70 -38.41
N ASN A 200 -4.28 -17.21 -38.26
CA ASN A 200 -3.89 -15.81 -38.44
C ASN A 200 -4.59 -14.70 -37.63
N VAL A 201 -4.71 -14.82 -36.30
CA VAL A 201 -5.05 -13.64 -35.49
C VAL A 201 -4.21 -13.59 -34.21
N PHE A 202 -3.19 -12.73 -34.20
CA PHE A 202 -2.70 -12.13 -32.95
C PHE A 202 -3.76 -11.09 -32.51
N PRO A 203 -4.47 -11.27 -31.39
CA PRO A 203 -5.52 -10.31 -30.99
C PRO A 203 -4.94 -8.92 -30.71
N ALA A 204 -3.69 -8.84 -30.21
CA ALA A 204 -3.04 -7.58 -29.89
C ALA A 204 -2.57 -6.77 -31.11
N LEU A 205 -2.34 -7.42 -32.26
CA LEU A 205 -1.93 -6.75 -33.52
C LEU A 205 -3.09 -6.58 -34.50
N ALA A 206 -4.11 -7.45 -34.45
CA ALA A 206 -5.31 -7.32 -35.26
C ALA A 206 -6.13 -6.07 -34.89
N ALA A 207 -6.16 -5.68 -33.61
CA ALA A 207 -6.83 -4.47 -33.15
C ALA A 207 -6.20 -3.17 -33.71
N LEU A 208 -4.91 -3.18 -34.06
CA LEU A 208 -4.23 -2.03 -34.66
C LEU A 208 -4.49 -1.92 -36.17
N ARG A 209 -4.74 -3.05 -36.85
CA ARG A 209 -4.98 -3.10 -38.29
C ARG A 209 -6.42 -2.68 -38.66
N ALA A 210 -7.37 -2.89 -37.77
CA ALA A 210 -8.78 -2.55 -37.99
C ALA A 210 -9.08 -1.03 -37.88
N LYS A 211 -8.16 -0.22 -37.34
CA LYS A 211 -8.39 1.22 -37.11
C LYS A 211 -7.76 2.16 -38.14
N THR A 212 -7.03 1.62 -39.12
CA THR A 212 -6.30 2.39 -40.15
C THR A 212 -6.87 2.26 -41.56
N ILE A 213 -8.04 1.63 -41.74
CA ILE A 213 -8.68 1.50 -43.06
C ILE A 213 -10.05 2.16 -43.01
N SER A 214 -10.06 3.48 -42.82
CA SER A 214 -11.17 4.36 -43.18
C SER A 214 -10.64 5.80 -43.16
N SER A 215 -10.64 6.44 -44.33
CA SER A 215 -10.35 7.85 -44.65
C SER A 215 -8.89 8.31 -44.88
N SER A 216 -8.65 8.57 -46.17
CA SER A 216 -7.87 9.65 -46.79
C SER A 216 -6.38 9.48 -47.20
N PRO A 217 -5.99 10.14 -48.32
CA PRO A 217 -4.77 9.86 -49.09
C PRO A 217 -3.61 10.80 -48.74
N ALA A 218 -2.41 10.35 -49.15
CA ALA A 218 -1.16 11.10 -49.33
C ALA A 218 -0.65 11.96 -48.15
N LEU A 219 0.47 11.53 -47.56
CA LEU A 219 1.65 12.38 -47.33
C LEU A 219 2.83 11.46 -46.99
N SER A 220 3.84 11.49 -47.85
CA SER A 220 5.15 10.86 -47.66
C SER A 220 5.98 11.65 -46.63
N HIS A 221 6.58 10.96 -45.66
CA HIS A 221 7.86 11.39 -45.06
C HIS A 221 8.66 10.17 -44.54
N PRO A 222 9.99 10.13 -44.71
CA PRO A 222 10.81 8.95 -44.57
C PRO A 222 11.45 8.90 -43.18
N ALA A 223 11.13 7.88 -42.37
CA ALA A 223 11.92 7.60 -41.16
C ALA A 223 11.84 6.15 -40.67
N TYR A 224 10.92 5.33 -41.19
CA TYR A 224 10.78 3.95 -40.72
C TYR A 224 10.66 2.98 -41.89
N GLY A 225 11.78 2.77 -42.56
CA GLY A 225 11.98 1.73 -43.57
C GLY A 225 12.46 0.40 -42.98
N LEU A 226 11.98 -0.01 -41.80
CA LEU A 226 12.25 -1.34 -41.26
C LEU A 226 10.97 -2.17 -41.29
N ARG A 227 10.82 -2.92 -42.40
CA ARG A 227 9.94 -4.09 -42.44
C ARG A 227 10.40 -5.02 -41.31
N TYR A 228 9.55 -5.24 -40.31
CA TYR A 228 9.75 -6.33 -39.38
C TYR A 228 9.76 -7.63 -40.18
N SER A 229 10.95 -8.22 -40.30
CA SER A 229 11.14 -9.51 -40.93
C SER A 229 10.31 -10.56 -40.17
N PRO A 230 9.52 -11.42 -40.83
CA PRO A 230 8.77 -12.51 -40.18
C PRO A 230 9.66 -13.61 -39.61
N LEU A 231 10.99 -13.42 -39.66
CA LEU A 231 11.99 -14.47 -39.47
C LEU A 231 12.93 -14.15 -38.31
N VAL A 232 12.41 -13.67 -37.17
CA VAL A 232 13.14 -13.96 -35.92
C VAL A 232 12.72 -15.35 -35.49
N SER A 233 13.44 -16.34 -36.01
CA SER A 233 13.41 -17.71 -35.49
C SER A 233 13.98 -17.66 -34.08
N TRP A 234 13.11 -17.56 -33.07
CA TRP A 234 13.51 -17.53 -31.66
C TRP A 234 14.29 -18.79 -31.22
N LYS A 235 14.33 -19.83 -32.06
CA LYS A 235 15.16 -21.03 -31.90
C LYS A 235 16.65 -20.80 -32.15
N GLU A 236 17.03 -19.81 -32.96
CA GLU A 236 18.42 -19.59 -33.41
C GLU A 236 19.18 -18.57 -32.55
N LEU A 237 18.49 -17.86 -31.67
CA LEU A 237 19.14 -17.05 -30.66
C LEU A 237 19.79 -17.98 -29.62
N PRO A 238 21.09 -17.80 -29.27
CA PRO A 238 21.78 -18.63 -28.30
C PRO A 238 21.29 -18.29 -26.88
N TRP A 239 20.08 -18.72 -26.55
CA TRP A 239 19.48 -18.57 -25.22
C TRP A 239 20.15 -19.47 -24.17
N THR A 240 20.98 -20.43 -24.60
CA THR A 240 21.62 -21.45 -23.77
C THR A 240 22.57 -20.88 -22.73
N GLY A 241 23.17 -19.71 -22.98
CA GLY A 241 24.02 -19.01 -22.00
C GLY A 241 23.26 -18.14 -20.98
N ILE A 242 22.03 -17.71 -21.29
CA ILE A 242 21.26 -16.75 -20.47
C ILE A 242 20.18 -17.45 -19.62
N LEU A 243 19.68 -18.61 -20.06
CA LEU A 243 18.54 -19.31 -19.46
C LEU A 243 18.89 -20.66 -18.81
N SER A 244 20.13 -20.88 -18.37
CA SER A 244 20.50 -22.09 -17.61
C SER A 244 19.89 -22.06 -16.20
N PHE A 245 18.59 -22.29 -16.10
CA PHE A 245 17.90 -22.51 -14.83
C PHE A 245 17.87 -24.02 -14.55
N LYS A 246 18.70 -24.47 -13.61
CA LYS A 246 18.40 -25.68 -12.85
C LYS A 246 17.13 -25.39 -12.04
N LYS A 247 16.12 -26.26 -12.19
CA LYS A 247 14.96 -26.30 -11.30
C LYS A 247 15.47 -26.56 -9.87
N LEU A 248 15.16 -25.66 -8.95
CA LEU A 248 15.02 -25.91 -7.52
C LEU A 248 13.66 -25.34 -7.11
#